data_AF-A0A7X6PBB1-F1
#
_entry.id   AF-A0A7X6PBB1-F1
#
_cell.length_a   1.000
_cell.length_b   1.000
_cell.length_c   1.000
_cell.angle_alpha   90.00
_cell.angle_beta   90.00
_cell.angle_gamma   90.00
#
_symmetry.space_group_name_H-M   'P 1'
#
loop_
_entity.id
_entity.type
_entity.pdbx_description
1 polymer ?
#
loop_
_entity_poly.entity_id
_entity_poly.type
_entity_poly.pdbx_seq_one_letter_code
_entity_poly.pdbx_strand_id
1 'polypeptide(L)'
;NPTEMAENMIKYGGHIPGKKPGKKTAEYISSVLTRITLPGAVFFALIALLPEIMTNVFKLPFYFGGTGLIIVVGVALDTLKQIESHLIMRHYDGFMKRGKLRGRAS
;
A
#
# COMPACT_ATOMS: atom_id res chain seq x y z
N ASN A 1 -5.29 1.79 -10.61
CA ASN A 1 -5.82 2.68 -11.67
C ASN A 1 -6.68 3.76 -11.02
N PRO A 2 -6.38 5.07 -11.19
CA PRO A 2 -7.15 6.16 -10.57
C PRO A 2 -8.60 6.26 -11.06
N THR A 3 -8.90 5.87 -12.31
CA THR A 3 -10.27 5.90 -12.84
C THR A 3 -11.15 4.84 -12.19
N GLU A 4 -10.67 3.60 -12.12
CA GLU A 4 -11.36 2.51 -11.41
C GLU A 4 -11.53 2.81 -9.93
N MET A 5 -10.55 3.44 -9.27
CA MET A 5 -10.72 3.87 -7.88
C MET A 5 -11.83 4.91 -7.72
N ALA A 6 -11.90 5.88 -8.62
CA ALA A 6 -12.97 6.89 -8.61
C ALA A 6 -14.35 6.28 -8.89
N GLU A 7 -14.45 5.31 -9.80
CA GLU A 7 -15.67 4.57 -10.10
C GLU A 7 -16.11 3.69 -8.93
N ASN A 8 -15.16 2.98 -8.30
CA ASN A 8 -15.42 2.18 -7.11
C ASN A 8 -15.92 3.06 -5.96
N MET A 9 -15.34 4.25 -5.74
CA MET A 9 -15.85 5.18 -4.73
C MET A 9 -17.33 5.50 -4.96
N ILE A 10 -17.73 5.82 -6.20
CA ILE A 10 -19.14 6.10 -6.54
C ILE A 10 -20.01 4.85 -6.31
N LYS A 11 -19.55 3.67 -6.74
CA LYS A 11 -20.27 2.40 -6.60
C LYS A 11 -20.53 2.02 -5.14
N TYR A 12 -19.61 2.37 -4.24
CA TYR A 12 -19.74 2.16 -2.79
C TYR A 12 -20.33 3.37 -2.04
N GLY A 13 -20.89 4.36 -2.76
CA GLY A 13 -21.55 5.54 -2.15
C GLY A 13 -20.61 6.60 -1.58
N GLY A 14 -19.30 6.48 -1.79
CA GLY A 14 -18.28 7.43 -1.36
C GLY A 14 -18.00 8.52 -2.39
N HIS A 15 -17.70 9.74 -1.92
CA HIS A 15 -17.25 10.84 -2.78
C HIS A 15 -16.25 11.73 -2.04
N ILE A 16 -15.35 12.37 -2.79
CA ILE A 16 -14.39 13.32 -2.22
C ILE A 16 -15.10 14.68 -2.07
N PRO A 17 -15.24 15.23 -0.84
CA PRO A 17 -15.87 16.52 -0.63
C PRO A 17 -15.11 17.61 -1.40
N GLY A 18 -15.84 18.44 -2.14
CA GLY A 18 -15.28 19.54 -2.94
C GLY A 18 -14.76 19.16 -4.34
N LYS A 19 -14.89 17.90 -4.78
CA LYS A 19 -14.58 17.47 -6.17
C LYS A 19 -15.74 16.71 -6.79
N LYS A 20 -16.08 17.03 -8.04
CA LYS A 20 -17.16 16.35 -8.77
C LYS A 20 -16.82 14.86 -8.96
N PRO A 21 -17.75 13.94 -8.62
CA PRO A 21 -17.54 12.51 -8.84
C PRO A 21 -17.18 12.17 -10.28
N GLY A 22 -16.33 11.16 -10.48
CA GLY A 22 -15.91 10.66 -11.79
C GLY A 22 -14.56 11.20 -12.22
N LYS A 23 -14.48 11.77 -13.43
CA LYS A 23 -13.22 12.18 -14.06
C LYS A 23 -12.39 13.16 -13.21
N LYS A 24 -13.05 14.11 -12.53
CA LYS A 24 -12.35 15.09 -11.66
C LYS A 24 -11.79 14.46 -10.39
N THR A 25 -12.42 13.43 -9.85
CA THR A 25 -11.89 12.63 -8.75
C THR A 25 -10.70 11.77 -9.20
N ALA A 26 -10.77 11.15 -10.38
CA ALA A 26 -9.67 10.36 -10.94
C ALA A 26 -8.43 11.22 -11.20
N GLU A 27 -8.59 12.40 -11.81
CA GLU A 27 -7.51 13.38 -12.04
C GLU A 27 -6.87 13.82 -10.71
N TYR A 28 -7.69 14.08 -9.68
CA TYR A 28 -7.20 14.44 -8.35
C TYR A 28 -6.38 13.30 -7.73
N ILE A 29 -6.92 12.08 -7.68
CA ILE A 29 -6.23 10.90 -7.16
C ILE A 29 -4.90 10.69 -7.90
N SER A 30 -4.92 10.77 -9.23
CA SER A 30 -3.69 10.63 -10.03
C SER A 30 -2.65 11.69 -9.67
N SER A 31 -3.05 12.95 -9.52
CA SER A 31 -2.12 14.03 -9.18
C SER A 31 -1.47 13.86 -7.80
N VAL A 32 -2.24 13.36 -6.83
CA VAL A 32 -1.76 13.07 -5.48
C VAL A 32 -0.81 11.88 -5.50
N LEU A 33 -1.20 10.79 -6.17
CA LEU A 33 -0.36 9.61 -6.34
C LEU A 33 0.98 9.97 -6.99
N THR A 34 0.98 10.77 -8.07
CA THR A 34 2.22 11.19 -8.71
C THR A 34 3.13 11.97 -7.76
N ARG A 35 2.59 12.91 -6.96
CA ARG A 35 3.41 13.69 -6.01
C ARG A 35 4.00 12.86 -4.88
N ILE A 36 3.29 11.82 -4.43
CA ILE A 36 3.77 10.94 -3.35
C ILE A 36 4.77 9.92 -3.90
N THR A 37 4.48 9.33 -5.07
CA THR A 37 5.30 8.28 -5.66
C THR A 37 6.64 8.81 -6.20
N LEU A 38 6.69 10.05 -6.70
CA LEU A 38 7.90 10.62 -7.30
C LEU A 38 9.11 10.67 -6.35
N PRO A 39 9.02 11.23 -5.13
CA PRO A 39 10.12 11.16 -4.16
C PRO A 39 10.39 9.73 -3.66
N GLY A 40 9.36 8.89 -3.54
CA GLY A 40 9.52 7.47 -3.18
C GLY A 40 10.35 6.69 -4.21
N ALA A 41 10.12 6.91 -5.50
CA ALA A 41 10.87 6.28 -6.58
C ALA A 41 12.35 6.70 -6.58
N VAL A 42 12.64 7.99 -6.33
CA VAL A 42 14.01 8.50 -6.20
C VAL A 42 14.71 7.84 -5.00
N PHE A 43 14.04 7.74 -3.86
CA PHE A 43 14.59 7.08 -2.67
C PHE A 43 14.90 5.59 -2.93
N PHE A 44 14.00 4.85 -3.57
CA PHE A 44 14.25 3.46 -3.94
C PHE A 44 15.41 3.31 -4.92
N ALA A 45 15.52 4.21 -5.91
CA ALA A 45 16.65 4.20 -6.83
C ALA A 45 17.99 4.41 -6.12
N LEU A 46 18.05 5.31 -5.12
CA LEU A 46 19.26 5.52 -4.33
C LEU A 46 19.65 4.29 -3.50
N ILE A 47 18.67 3.65 -2.83
CA ILE A 47 18.91 2.42 -2.07
C ILE A 47 19.41 1.29 -2.98
N ALA A 48 18.87 1.17 -4.19
CA ALA A 48 19.31 0.17 -5.16
C ALA A 48 20.77 0.37 -5.60
N LEU A 49 21.26 1.61 -5.66
CA LEU A 49 22.61 1.96 -6.09
C LEU A 49 23.67 1.83 -4.97
N LEU A 50 23.28 1.96 -3.70
CA LEU A 50 24.18 1.81 -2.55
C LEU A 50 25.08 0.54 -2.60
N PRO A 51 24.55 -0.67 -2.81
CA PRO A 51 25.37 -1.89 -2.82
C PRO A 51 26.39 -1.92 -3.97
N GLU A 52 26.06 -1.36 -5.13
CA GLU A 52 26.99 -1.25 -6.27
C GLU A 52 28.17 -0.33 -5.94
N ILE A 53 27.89 0.82 -5.31
CA ILE A 53 28.93 1.75 -4.85
C ILE A 53 29.80 1.10 -3.77
N MET A 54 29.22 0.40 -2.80
CA MET A 54 29.95 -0.27 -1.72
C MET A 54 30.87 -1.39 -2.25
N THR A 55 30.42 -2.16 -3.24
CA THR A 55 31.21 -3.25 -3.83
C THR A 55 32.43 -2.71 -4.59
N ASN A 56 32.26 -1.61 -5.32
CA ASN A 56 33.33 -0.98 -6.09
C ASN A 56 34.42 -0.33 -5.22
N VAL A 57 34.05 0.24 -4.06
CA VAL A 57 34.99 0.94 -3.16
C VAL A 57 35.69 -0.02 -2.20
N PHE A 58 34.97 -0.98 -1.60
CA PHE A 58 35.52 -1.84 -0.54
C PHE A 58 36.06 -3.18 -1.04
N LYS A 59 35.84 -3.56 -2.32
CA LYS A 59 36.29 -4.82 -2.94
C LYS A 59 35.98 -6.10 -2.13
N LEU A 60 34.98 -6.03 -1.25
CA LEU A 60 34.51 -7.18 -0.48
C LEU A 60 33.53 -7.97 -1.35
N PRO A 61 33.64 -9.31 -1.43
CA PRO A 61 32.68 -10.13 -2.15
C PRO A 61 31.36 -10.14 -1.38
N PHE A 62 30.51 -9.15 -1.64
CA PHE A 62 29.12 -9.20 -1.20
C PHE A 62 28.42 -10.33 -1.98
N TYR A 63 28.32 -11.50 -1.35
CA TYR A 63 27.49 -12.61 -1.85
C TYR A 63 26.01 -12.20 -2.00
N PHE A 64 25.61 -11.11 -1.33
CA PHE A 64 24.34 -10.40 -1.49
C PHE A 64 24.55 -9.13 -2.31
N GLY A 65 24.75 -9.25 -3.63
CA GLY A 65 24.81 -8.10 -4.53
C GLY A 65 23.52 -7.28 -4.52
N GLY A 66 23.51 -6.09 -5.13
CA GLY A 66 22.39 -5.14 -5.04
C GLY A 66 21.02 -5.71 -5.42
N THR A 67 20.99 -6.68 -6.34
CA THR A 67 19.80 -7.44 -6.70
C THR A 67 19.23 -8.27 -5.53
N GLY A 68 20.09 -8.89 -4.73
CA GLY A 68 19.69 -9.66 -3.56
C GLY A 68 19.07 -8.79 -2.46
N LEU A 69 19.58 -7.57 -2.29
CA LEU A 69 19.06 -6.62 -1.30
C LEU A 69 17.65 -6.13 -1.67
N ILE A 70 17.40 -5.84 -2.96
CA ILE A 70 16.07 -5.48 -3.47
C ILE A 70 15.09 -6.65 -3.30
N ILE A 71 15.52 -7.88 -3.60
CA ILE A 71 14.68 -9.08 -3.43
C ILE A 71 14.30 -9.28 -1.96
N VAL A 72 15.27 -9.19 -1.03
CA VAL A 72 15.02 -9.37 0.41
C VAL A 72 14.03 -8.33 0.93
N VAL A 73 14.20 -7.05 0.56
CA VAL A 73 13.26 -5.99 0.97
C VAL A 73 11.88 -6.22 0.36
N GLY A 74 11.80 -6.64 -0.92
CA GLY A 74 10.53 -6.98 -1.57
C GLY A 74 9.78 -8.09 -0.84
N VAL A 75 10.46 -9.21 -0.58
CA VAL A 75 9.88 -10.37 0.13
C VAL A 75 9.49 -10.00 1.57
N ALA A 76 10.31 -9.21 2.27
CA ALA A 76 9.98 -8.76 3.63
C ALA A 76 8.70 -7.91 3.64
N LEU A 77 8.55 -6.96 2.71
CA LEU A 77 7.35 -6.14 2.58
C LEU A 77 6.11 -6.98 2.23
N ASP A 78 6.24 -7.96 1.34
CA ASP A 78 5.13 -8.84 0.97
C ASP A 78 4.70 -9.72 2.15
N THR A 79 5.67 -10.23 2.91
CA THR A 79 5.42 -11.00 4.14
C THR A 79 4.69 -10.14 5.18
N LEU A 80 5.12 -8.89 5.38
CA LEU A 80 4.48 -7.97 6.32
C LEU A 80 3.03 -7.66 5.92
N LYS A 81 2.77 -7.36 4.65
CA LYS A 81 1.40 -7.12 4.14
C LYS A 81 0.51 -8.34 4.34
N GLN A 82 1.06 -9.54 4.13
CA GLN A 82 0.32 -10.78 4.32
C GLN A 82 -0.05 -10.98 5.80
N ILE A 83 0.87 -10.69 6.73
CA ILE A 83 0.62 -10.74 8.17
C ILE A 83 -0.44 -9.71 8.58
N GLU A 84 -0.34 -8.46 8.13
CA GLU A 84 -1.32 -7.40 8.42
C GLU A 84 -2.74 -7.79 7.98
N SER A 85 -2.89 -8.36 6.77
CA SER A 85 -4.18 -8.85 6.27
C SER A 85 -4.82 -9.90 7.20
N HIS A 86 -4.02 -10.84 7.71
CA HIS A 86 -4.50 -11.86 8.65
C HIS A 86 -4.87 -11.27 10.02
N LEU A 87 -4.14 -10.25 10.48
CA LEU A 87 -4.43 -9.57 11.74
C LEU A 87 -5.73 -8.74 11.67
N ILE A 88 -6.00 -8.07 10.55
CA ILE A 88 -7.24 -7.31 10.33
C ILE A 88 -8.46 -8.24 10.42
N MET A 89 -8.39 -9.44 9.83
CA MET A 89 -9.46 -10.44 9.93
C MET A 89 -9.71 -10.89 11.39
N ARG A 90 -8.65 -11.05 12.21
CA ARG A 90 -8.79 -11.41 13.62
C ARG A 90 -9.44 -10.31 14.46
N HIS A 91 -9.20 -9.04 14.15
CA HIS A 91 -9.87 -7.91 14.83
C HIS A 91 -11.29 -7.64 14.33
N TYR A 92 -11.73 -8.28 13.24
CA TYR A 92 -13.12 -8.23 12.76
C TYR A 92 -14.10 -9.09 13.58
N ASP A 93 -13.62 -10.17 14.22
CA ASP A 93 -14.47 -11.08 15.02
C ASP A 93 -15.03 -10.45 16.32
N GLY A 94 -14.40 -9.39 16.83
CA GLY A 94 -14.80 -8.74 18.08
C GLY A 94 -16.06 -7.87 17.98
N PHE A 95 -16.37 -7.32 16.81
CA PHE A 95 -17.47 -6.37 16.63
C PHE A 95 -18.81 -7.01 16.26
N MET A 96 -18.81 -8.21 15.65
CA MET A 96 -20.04 -8.87 15.19
C MET A 96 -20.75 -9.72 16.27
N LYS A 97 -20.14 -9.93 17.44
CA LYS A 97 -20.67 -10.87 18.45
C LYS A 97 -21.59 -10.24 19.52
N ARG A 98 -21.75 -8.90 19.56
CA ARG A 98 -22.50 -8.22 20.63
C ARG A 98 -23.77 -7.55 20.10
N GLY A 99 -24.78 -8.34 19.75
CA GLY A 99 -26.02 -7.77 19.24
C GLY A 99 -27.18 -8.71 18.93
N LYS A 100 -27.31 -9.88 19.58
CA LYS A 100 -28.61 -10.57 19.58
C LYS A 100 -29.54 -9.87 20.60
N LEU A 101 -30.14 -8.75 20.19
CA LEU A 101 -31.30 -8.18 20.88
C LEU A 101 -32.48 -9.13 20.64
N ARG A 102 -32.80 -9.89 21.68
CA ARG A 102 -33.94 -10.81 21.76
C ARG A 102 -35.22 -9.97 21.85
N GLY A 103 -35.87 -9.76 20.70
CA GLY A 103 -37.20 -9.15 20.63
C GLY A 103 -38.22 -10.04 21.34
N ARG A 104 -38.88 -9.47 22.35
CA ARG A 104 -39.89 -10.11 23.17
C ARG A 104 -41.22 -10.10 22.40
N ALA A 105 -41.77 -11.28 22.13
CA ALA A 105 -43.13 -11.42 21.64
C ALA A 105 -44.12 -11.02 22.74
N SER A 106 -45.07 -10.16 22.39
CA SER A 106 -46.36 -9.97 23.05
C SER A 106 -47.36 -9.54 21.99
#